data_AF-A0A9N9EUV5-F1
#
_entry.id   AF-A0A9N9EUV5-F1
#
_cell.length_a   1.000
_cell.length_b   1.000
_cell.length_c   1.000
_cell.angle_alpha   90.00
_cell.angle_beta   90.00
_cell.angle_gamma   90.00
#
_symmetry.space_group_name_H-M   'P 1'
#
loop_
_entity.id
_entity.type
_entity.pdbx_description
1 polymer ?
#
loop_
_entity_poly.entity_id
_entity_poly.type
_entity_poly.pdbx_seq_one_letter_code
_entity_poly.pdbx_strand_id
1 'polypeptide(L)'
;MPPHSKELFEEGAAVKSFKLVSKGTFDMDGLTNILLHEPARYPKCSGTRCLRDNISDIKAQVAANHKGINLVKTLIQEYGLDVVQAYMIYIRKNAELSVRNLLKNISHRLGHNILKATDYMDDGTPIELQIEIDEKEG
;
A
#
# COMPACT_ATOMS: atom_id res chain seq x y z
N MET A 1 -14.25 -9.65 -5.74
CA MET A 1 -13.44 -10.84 -5.42
C MET A 1 -14.29 -12.08 -5.61
N PRO A 2 -13.78 -13.14 -6.25
CA PRO A 2 -14.50 -14.40 -6.35
C PRO A 2 -14.55 -15.07 -4.96
N PRO A 3 -15.75 -15.25 -4.36
CA PRO A 3 -15.90 -15.66 -2.95
C PRO A 3 -15.55 -17.13 -2.69
N HIS A 4 -15.21 -17.90 -3.72
CA HIS A 4 -14.90 -19.32 -3.64
C HIS A 4 -13.46 -19.63 -4.08
N SER A 5 -12.62 -18.60 -4.20
CA SER A 5 -11.19 -18.77 -4.48
C SER A 5 -10.54 -19.53 -3.32
N LYS A 6 -9.75 -20.54 -3.64
CA LYS A 6 -8.94 -21.34 -2.73
C LYS A 6 -7.45 -21.14 -2.99
N GLU A 7 -7.10 -20.76 -4.21
CA GLU A 7 -5.74 -20.52 -4.65
C GLU A 7 -5.59 -19.09 -5.18
N LEU A 8 -4.40 -18.50 -5.02
CA LEU A 8 -4.16 -17.10 -5.40
C LEU A 8 -4.44 -16.79 -6.88
N PHE A 9 -4.17 -17.75 -7.78
CA PHE A 9 -4.42 -17.55 -9.21
C PHE A 9 -5.91 -17.45 -9.58
N GLU A 10 -6.80 -17.91 -8.69
CA GLU A 10 -8.25 -17.78 -8.87
C GLU A 10 -8.75 -16.35 -8.59
N GLU A 11 -7.95 -15.53 -7.89
CA GLU A 11 -8.29 -14.15 -7.53
C GLU A 11 -8.00 -13.12 -8.64
N GLY A 12 -7.41 -13.55 -9.75
CA GLY A 12 -7.14 -12.72 -10.93
C GLY A 12 -5.66 -12.36 -11.08
N ALA A 13 -5.38 -11.14 -11.53
CA ALA A 13 -4.03 -10.68 -11.78
C ALA A 13 -3.25 -10.46 -10.48
N ALA A 14 -2.18 -11.24 -10.29
CA ALA A 14 -1.28 -11.12 -9.14
C ALA A 14 0.07 -10.53 -9.59
N VAL A 15 0.37 -9.31 -9.13
CA VAL A 15 1.56 -8.56 -9.57
C VAL A 15 2.45 -8.25 -8.38
N LYS A 16 3.65 -8.83 -8.35
CA LYS A 16 4.65 -8.47 -7.32
C LYS A 16 5.27 -7.09 -7.59
N SER A 17 5.72 -6.89 -8.82
CA SER A 17 6.28 -5.62 -9.29
C SER A 17 6.32 -5.61 -10.82
N PHE A 18 5.96 -4.50 -11.44
CA PHE A 18 6.03 -4.34 -12.89
C PHE A 18 6.46 -2.90 -13.23
N LYS A 19 7.43 -2.75 -14.14
CA LYS A 19 7.92 -1.44 -14.55
C LYS A 19 6.97 -0.83 -15.58
N LEU A 20 5.93 -0.18 -15.08
CA LEU A 20 4.83 0.35 -15.88
C LEU A 20 5.21 1.50 -16.84
N VAL A 21 6.15 2.36 -16.42
CA VAL A 21 6.59 3.51 -17.22
C VAL A 21 8.10 3.53 -17.28
N SER A 22 8.64 3.68 -18.49
CA SER A 22 10.07 3.80 -18.72
C SER A 22 10.33 4.98 -19.64
N LYS A 23 11.12 5.96 -19.18
CA LYS A 23 11.45 7.19 -19.93
C LYS A 23 10.22 7.93 -20.49
N GLY A 24 9.11 7.93 -19.74
CA GLY A 24 7.85 8.57 -20.14
C GLY A 24 6.94 7.71 -21.03
N THR A 25 7.40 6.53 -21.47
CA THR A 25 6.58 5.59 -22.25
C THR A 25 5.86 4.62 -21.31
N PHE A 26 4.53 4.56 -21.43
CA PHE A 26 3.67 3.64 -20.69
C PHE A 26 3.63 2.28 -21.41
N ASP A 27 3.92 1.19 -20.69
CA ASP A 27 3.90 -0.18 -21.21
C ASP A 27 2.47 -0.74 -21.20
N MET A 28 1.70 -0.40 -22.24
CA MET A 28 0.32 -0.85 -22.42
C MET A 28 0.23 -2.36 -22.65
N ASP A 29 1.17 -2.92 -23.41
CA ASP A 29 1.13 -4.32 -23.83
C ASP A 29 1.48 -5.24 -22.65
N GLY A 30 2.54 -4.90 -21.90
CA GLY A 30 2.92 -5.63 -20.70
C GLY A 30 1.82 -5.59 -19.64
N LEU A 31 1.20 -4.42 -19.42
CA LEU A 31 0.06 -4.31 -18.51
C LEU A 31 -1.15 -5.12 -18.98
N THR A 32 -1.46 -5.09 -20.28
CA THR A 32 -2.56 -5.87 -20.86
C THR A 32 -2.31 -7.37 -20.69
N ASN A 33 -1.08 -7.83 -20.92
CA ASN A 33 -0.71 -9.21 -20.68
C ASN A 33 -0.97 -9.62 -19.22
N ILE A 34 -0.50 -8.81 -18.27
CA ILE A 34 -0.66 -9.07 -16.83
C ILE A 34 -2.13 -9.08 -16.40
N LEU A 35 -2.94 -8.12 -16.86
CA LEU A 35 -4.32 -7.96 -16.39
C LEU A 35 -5.31 -8.87 -17.13
N LEU A 36 -5.10 -9.11 -18.42
CA LEU A 36 -6.04 -9.82 -19.28
C LEU A 36 -5.60 -11.24 -19.59
N HIS A 37 -4.35 -11.44 -20.01
CA HIS A 37 -3.91 -12.72 -20.57
C HIS A 37 -3.43 -13.69 -19.50
N GLU A 38 -2.57 -13.27 -18.57
CA GLU A 38 -2.00 -14.15 -17.54
C GLU A 38 -3.05 -14.84 -16.67
N PRO A 39 -4.08 -14.15 -16.13
CA PRO A 39 -5.08 -14.80 -15.28
C PRO A 39 -5.98 -15.76 -16.08
N ALA A 40 -6.21 -15.46 -17.37
CA ALA A 40 -7.01 -16.28 -18.27
C ALA A 40 -6.34 -17.61 -18.66
N ARG A 41 -5.07 -17.82 -18.31
CA ARG A 41 -4.35 -19.07 -18.57
C ARG A 41 -4.79 -20.22 -17.66
N TYR A 42 -5.41 -19.91 -16.52
CA TYR A 42 -5.85 -20.91 -15.56
C TYR A 42 -7.27 -21.38 -15.87
N PRO A 43 -7.58 -22.70 -15.74
CA PRO A 43 -8.92 -23.22 -15.98
C PRO A 43 -9.97 -22.49 -15.14
N LYS A 44 -11.10 -22.12 -15.77
CA LYS A 44 -12.23 -21.40 -15.14
C LYS A 44 -11.89 -19.99 -14.61
N CYS A 45 -10.68 -19.50 -14.83
CA CYS A 45 -10.29 -18.14 -14.49
C CYS A 45 -10.46 -17.22 -15.71
N SER A 46 -10.58 -15.92 -15.45
CA SER A 46 -10.62 -14.90 -16.50
C SER A 46 -9.67 -13.78 -16.16
N GLY A 47 -9.14 -13.12 -17.18
CA GLY A 47 -8.56 -11.80 -17.03
C GLY A 47 -9.58 -10.76 -16.57
N THR A 48 -9.14 -9.53 -16.44
CA THR A 48 -10.04 -8.42 -16.12
C THR A 48 -11.18 -8.29 -17.13
N ARG A 49 -12.36 -7.94 -16.62
CA ARG A 49 -13.58 -7.67 -17.41
C ARG A 49 -13.68 -6.21 -17.84
N CYS A 50 -12.89 -5.33 -17.23
CA CYS A 50 -12.95 -3.88 -17.42
C CYS A 50 -11.58 -3.31 -17.78
N LEU A 51 -10.87 -3.97 -18.72
CA LEU A 51 -9.48 -3.61 -19.06
C LEU A 51 -9.29 -2.12 -19.35
N ARG A 52 -10.20 -1.52 -20.12
CA ARG A 52 -10.15 -0.09 -20.45
C ARG A 52 -10.17 0.78 -19.19
N ASP A 53 -11.05 0.47 -18.26
CA ASP A 53 -11.23 1.25 -17.03
C ASP A 53 -10.03 1.05 -16.11
N ASN A 54 -9.52 -0.19 -15.97
CA ASN A 54 -8.29 -0.45 -15.21
C ASN A 54 -7.09 0.32 -15.77
N ILE A 55 -6.92 0.35 -17.09
CA ILE A 55 -5.84 1.12 -17.73
C ILE A 55 -6.03 2.61 -17.46
N SER A 56 -7.26 3.12 -17.52
CA SER A 56 -7.56 4.52 -17.22
C SER A 56 -7.18 4.89 -15.79
N ASP A 57 -7.56 4.06 -14.81
CA ASP A 57 -7.23 4.26 -13.40
C ASP A 57 -5.71 4.25 -13.17
N ILE A 58 -5.01 3.29 -13.78
CA ILE A 58 -3.57 3.18 -13.69
C ILE A 58 -2.88 4.39 -14.32
N LYS A 59 -3.37 4.90 -15.46
CA LYS A 59 -2.88 6.15 -16.06
C LYS A 59 -3.13 7.36 -15.16
N ALA A 60 -4.28 7.42 -14.49
CA ALA A 60 -4.56 8.48 -13.53
C ALA A 60 -3.58 8.45 -12.34
N GLN A 61 -3.26 7.27 -11.81
CA GLN A 61 -2.23 7.10 -10.77
C GLN A 61 -0.84 7.52 -11.27
N VAL A 62 -0.46 7.17 -12.50
CA VAL A 62 0.78 7.64 -13.14
C VAL A 62 0.82 9.16 -13.24
N ALA A 63 -0.28 9.79 -13.66
CA ALA A 63 -0.38 11.25 -13.76
C ALA A 63 -0.27 11.93 -12.39
N ALA A 64 -0.90 11.38 -11.36
CA ALA A 64 -0.77 11.86 -9.98
C ALA A 64 0.68 11.78 -9.48
N ASN A 65 1.38 10.66 -9.72
CA ASN A 65 2.79 10.51 -9.39
C ASN A 65 3.67 11.51 -10.17
N HIS A 66 3.38 11.74 -11.45
CA HIS A 66 4.10 12.73 -12.25
C HIS A 66 3.90 14.17 -11.70
N LYS A 67 2.69 14.52 -11.26
CA LYS A 67 2.43 15.78 -10.58
C LYS A 67 3.23 15.88 -9.28
N GLY A 68 3.30 14.81 -8.48
CA GLY A 68 4.12 14.73 -7.28
C GLY A 68 5.61 14.98 -7.55
N ILE A 69 6.16 14.34 -8.58
CA ILE A 69 7.56 14.55 -9.02
C ILE A 69 7.80 16.03 -9.34
N ASN A 70 6.88 16.68 -10.06
CA ASN A 70 7.03 18.09 -10.41
C ASN A 70 6.99 19.01 -9.18
N LEU A 71 6.06 18.75 -8.25
CA LEU A 71 5.98 19.53 -7.00
C LEU A 71 7.25 19.38 -6.15
N VAL A 72 7.79 18.16 -6.03
CA VAL A 72 9.04 17.91 -5.31
C VAL A 72 10.21 18.61 -6.02
N LYS A 73 10.28 18.59 -7.35
CA LYS A 73 11.30 19.34 -8.11
C LYS A 73 11.20 20.84 -7.84
N THR A 74 10.00 21.41 -7.79
CA THR A 74 9.80 22.83 -7.44
C THR A 74 10.30 23.14 -6.03
N LEU A 75 9.99 22.31 -5.03
CA LEU A 75 10.51 22.48 -3.67
C LEU A 75 12.05 22.43 -3.64
N ILE A 76 12.66 21.52 -4.39
CA ILE A 76 14.12 21.41 -4.47
C ILE A 76 14.73 22.66 -5.14
N GLN A 77 14.07 23.22 -6.15
CA GLN A 77 14.53 24.46 -6.81
C GLN A 77 14.47 25.66 -5.86
N GLU A 78 13.44 25.73 -5.01
CA GLU A 78 13.22 26.86 -4.11
C GLU A 78 14.08 26.78 -2.83
N TYR A 79 14.22 25.58 -2.24
CA TYR A 79 14.85 25.39 -0.93
C TYR A 79 16.16 24.61 -0.96
N GLY A 80 16.53 24.01 -2.10
CA GLY A 80 17.69 23.13 -2.22
C GLY A 80 17.41 21.69 -1.77
N LEU A 81 18.19 20.75 -2.31
CA LEU A 81 18.00 19.31 -2.07
C LEU A 81 18.20 18.94 -0.59
N ASP A 82 19.26 19.45 0.04
CA ASP A 82 19.61 19.10 1.41
C ASP A 82 18.51 19.50 2.41
N VAL A 83 17.89 20.66 2.21
CA VAL A 83 16.79 21.14 3.05
C VAL A 83 15.56 20.26 2.88
N VAL A 84 15.16 19.96 1.64
CA VAL A 84 14.01 19.09 1.37
C VAL A 84 14.21 17.70 1.97
N GLN A 85 15.40 17.11 1.83
CA GLN A 85 15.72 15.82 2.42
C GLN A 85 15.73 15.85 3.95
N ALA A 86 16.27 16.91 4.56
CA ALA A 86 16.23 17.09 6.01
C ALA A 86 14.78 17.12 6.53
N TYR A 87 13.90 17.89 5.89
CA TYR A 87 12.48 17.94 6.28
C TYR A 87 11.74 16.62 6.05
N MET A 88 12.05 15.85 5.00
CA MET A 88 11.51 14.50 4.83
C MET A 88 11.93 13.56 5.98
N ILE A 89 13.12 13.73 6.54
CA ILE A 89 13.55 12.99 7.74
C ILE A 89 12.81 13.49 8.98
N TYR A 90 12.70 14.81 9.16
CA TYR A 90 12.04 15.40 10.33
C TYR A 90 10.57 15.01 10.41
N ILE A 91 9.84 15.01 9.29
CA ILE A 91 8.44 14.58 9.24
C ILE A 91 8.31 13.12 9.69
N ARG A 92 9.17 12.22 9.17
CA ARG A 92 9.15 10.80 9.55
C ARG A 92 9.47 10.60 11.03
N LYS A 93 10.52 11.26 11.54
CA LYS A 93 10.89 11.21 12.97
C LYS A 93 9.77 11.72 13.87
N ASN A 94 9.11 12.80 13.48
CA ASN A 94 8.00 13.34 14.25
C ASN A 94 6.79 12.40 14.27
N ALA A 95 6.47 11.77 13.13
CA ALA A 95 5.40 10.77 13.06
C ALA A 95 5.72 9.54 13.93
N GLU A 96 6.94 9.02 13.85
CA GLU A 96 7.42 7.93 14.71
C GLU A 96 7.30 8.30 16.19
N LEU A 97 7.85 9.45 16.59
CA LEU A 97 7.82 9.92 17.98
C LEU A 97 6.38 10.08 18.49
N SER A 98 5.48 10.56 17.64
CA SER A 98 4.06 10.74 17.97
C SER A 98 3.40 9.39 18.26
N VAL A 99 3.68 8.36 17.45
CA VAL A 99 3.18 6.99 17.67
C VAL A 99 3.79 6.38 18.92
N ARG A 100 5.11 6.49 19.13
CA ARG A 100 5.79 6.01 20.34
C ARG A 100 5.17 6.61 21.60
N ASN A 101 4.97 7.92 21.61
CA ASN A 101 4.36 8.61 22.75
C ASN A 101 2.91 8.17 22.98
N LEU A 102 2.13 7.96 21.93
CA LEU A 102 0.79 7.41 22.03
C LEU A 102 0.79 6.04 22.72
N LEU A 103 1.66 5.12 22.30
CA LEU A 103 1.74 3.78 22.86
C LEU A 103 2.19 3.80 24.33
N LYS A 104 3.21 4.58 24.68
CA LYS A 104 3.63 4.78 26.08
C LYS A 104 2.50 5.32 26.95
N ASN A 105 1.77 6.32 26.45
CA ASN A 105 0.63 6.90 27.16
C ASN A 105 -0.50 5.88 27.37
N ILE A 106 -0.76 5.02 26.38
CA ILE A 106 -1.74 3.94 26.50
C ILE A 106 -1.31 2.95 27.59
N SER A 107 -0.06 2.47 27.57
CA SER A 107 0.45 1.53 28.59
C SER A 107 0.34 2.11 29.99
N HIS A 108 0.80 3.36 30.16
CA HIS A 108 0.74 4.06 31.44
C HIS A 108 -0.69 4.23 31.94
N ARG A 109 -1.64 4.58 31.06
CA ARG A 109 -3.04 4.79 31.44
C ARG A 109 -3.74 3.49 31.84
N LEU A 110 -3.42 2.37 31.19
CA LEU A 110 -4.02 1.07 31.47
C LEU A 110 -3.35 0.34 32.64
N GLY A 111 -2.11 0.71 32.98
CA GLY A 111 -1.32 0.06 34.04
C GLY A 111 -0.74 -1.29 33.61
N HIS A 112 -0.78 -1.62 32.33
CA HIS A 112 -0.16 -2.79 31.72
C HIS A 112 0.11 -2.53 30.23
N ASN A 113 1.04 -3.31 29.66
CA ASN A 113 1.54 -3.11 28.30
C ASN A 113 0.93 -4.05 27.25
N ILE A 114 0.03 -4.95 27.65
CA ILE A 114 -0.62 -5.91 26.74
C ILE A 114 -2.03 -5.43 26.36
N LEU A 115 -2.30 -5.21 25.08
CA LEU A 115 -3.64 -4.99 24.54
C LEU A 115 -4.12 -6.27 23.87
N LYS A 116 -5.38 -6.67 24.14
CA LYS A 116 -6.02 -7.82 23.49
C LYS A 116 -7.36 -7.41 22.90
N ALA A 117 -7.63 -7.89 21.69
CA ALA A 117 -8.93 -7.78 21.05
C ALA A 117 -9.23 -9.08 20.31
N THR A 118 -10.48 -9.52 20.40
CA THR A 118 -11.01 -10.63 19.61
C THR A 118 -12.23 -10.10 18.86
N ASP A 119 -12.22 -10.29 17.55
CA ASP A 119 -13.36 -10.02 16.68
C ASP A 119 -13.74 -11.32 15.94
N TYR A 120 -14.89 -11.34 15.27
CA TYR A 120 -15.41 -12.54 14.61
C TYR A 120 -15.80 -12.25 13.16
N MET A 121 -15.44 -13.18 12.27
CA MET A 121 -15.90 -13.16 10.89
C MET A 121 -17.37 -13.61 10.77
N ASP A 122 -17.98 -13.41 9.60
CA ASP A 122 -19.37 -13.80 9.32
C ASP A 122 -19.65 -15.30 9.56
N ASP A 123 -18.63 -16.16 9.46
CA ASP A 123 -18.72 -17.60 9.71
C ASP A 123 -18.40 -18.00 11.17
N GLY A 124 -18.17 -17.01 12.04
CA GLY A 124 -17.82 -17.20 13.45
C GLY A 124 -16.35 -17.49 13.71
N THR A 125 -15.48 -17.50 12.69
CA THR A 125 -14.04 -17.65 12.88
C THR A 125 -13.48 -16.47 13.69
N PRO A 126 -12.76 -16.70 14.81
CA PRO A 126 -12.20 -15.63 15.61
C PRO A 126 -10.94 -15.05 14.96
N ILE A 127 -10.82 -13.73 14.99
CA ILE A 127 -9.60 -12.97 14.69
C ILE A 127 -9.10 -12.38 16.01
N GLU A 128 -7.97 -12.89 16.48
CA GLU A 128 -7.37 -12.48 17.74
C GLU A 128 -6.12 -11.63 17.50
N LEU A 129 -6.07 -10.47 18.14
CA LEU A 129 -4.93 -9.57 18.13
C LEU A 129 -4.43 -9.37 19.55
N GLN A 130 -3.14 -9.65 19.75
CA GLN A 130 -2.40 -9.19 20.93
C GLN A 130 -1.33 -8.21 20.49
N ILE A 131 -1.31 -7.02 21.10
CA ILE A 131 -0.23 -6.05 20.97
C ILE A 131 0.48 -5.98 22.32
N GLU A 132 1.79 -6.18 22.30
CA GLU A 132 2.66 -5.93 23.44
C GLU A 132 3.44 -4.64 23.19
N ILE A 133 3.26 -3.67 24.08
CA ILE A 133 3.89 -2.35 24.00
C ILE A 133 5.23 -2.43 24.75
N ASP A 134 6.29 -1.88 24.16
CA ASP A 134 7.49 -1.57 24.91
C ASP A 134 7.26 -0.27 25.69
N GLU A 135 7.17 -0.34 27.01
CA GLU A 135 6.81 0.83 27.84
C GLU A 135 7.84 1.96 27.79
N LYS A 136 9.09 1.64 27.42
CA LYS A 136 10.18 2.61 27.36
C LYS A 136 10.33 3.19 25.98
N GLU A 137 10.21 2.38 24.94
CA GLU A 137 10.46 2.78 23.56
C GLU A 137 9.17 3.17 22.82
N GLY A 138 8.01 2.65 23.23
CA GLY A 138 6.72 2.84 22.57
C GLY A 138 6.57 1.88 21.42
#